data_AF-A0A1Q7VSG9-F1
#
_entry.id   AF-A0A1Q7VSG9-F1
#
_cell.length_a   1.000
_cell.length_b   1.000
_cell.length_c   1.000
_cell.angle_alpha   90.00
_cell.angle_beta   90.00
_cell.angle_gamma   90.00
#
_symmetry.space_group_name_H-M   'P 1'
#
loop_
_entity.id
_entity.type
_entity.pdbx_description
1 polymer ?
#
loop_
_entity_poly.entity_id
_entity_poly.type
_entity_poly.pdbx_seq_one_letter_code
_entity_poly.pdbx_strand_id
1 'polypeptide(L)'
;MPEPGPADADWMLRPPRRMVRRLDRLRQRVPVRVRRTASGTVPLLAFVLLALWVVTRFWLYPDRVSPLHPAQQAAAKQLLDQVAHALVHLHDPFAGLPQVVGGGALVAVPLAPVTLAFGSGVGYALWLTLGLAGSAATAYWALFRHLVGSRMAAFIGALMFGFAPGVLWHANGQPAFVTNLLIPVIVVWTVRLGRGRWLRDGVLLGVLVAAQALVNAELLAITALAGGYAALCYLVQRGSPEPAGFARLWPPRPPSTAAGRSRFAGLAVAVGTGLVLLVYPLLAGLPRQPVPDARLGEDATTIALYWRDTLAGNFTADRSVGGIEQNTWFGWPLLILAGVCLALLWRQSVAVRVVALTALVFGVLGLGAQVRLNGRPTPVPGPWWVLSKVPGLDLIAPSRLALVLVPCLAIVLAVAYDRLPSGEPVAYGLTGRRVWIVFLAVALTPNLPRPLQADPSPAAAPRAMVVSGTVPVPVPAHVRKVG
;
A
#
# COMPACT_ATOMS: atom_id res chain seq x y z
N MET A 1 52.59 -40.27 -15.69
CA MET A 1 51.20 -39.77 -15.50
C MET A 1 51.05 -38.53 -16.39
N PRO A 2 49.95 -38.38 -17.15
CA PRO A 2 49.80 -37.29 -18.10
C PRO A 2 49.46 -35.98 -17.38
N GLU A 3 49.98 -34.85 -17.88
CA GLU A 3 49.60 -33.51 -17.42
C GLU A 3 48.09 -33.27 -17.65
N PRO A 4 47.37 -32.68 -16.68
CA PRO A 4 45.99 -32.30 -16.90
C PRO A 4 45.94 -31.07 -17.81
N GLY A 5 45.38 -31.23 -19.00
CA GLY A 5 45.02 -30.15 -19.91
C GLY A 5 43.99 -29.19 -19.31
N PRO A 6 43.80 -28.00 -19.90
CA PRO A 6 42.96 -26.95 -19.34
C PRO A 6 41.48 -27.31 -19.48
N ALA A 7 40.95 -28.02 -18.49
CA ALA A 7 39.52 -28.18 -18.30
C ALA A 7 38.90 -26.87 -17.78
N ASP A 8 37.76 -26.54 -18.36
CA ASP A 8 36.67 -25.76 -17.76
C ASP A 8 36.82 -24.24 -17.75
N ALA A 9 36.62 -23.66 -18.94
CA ALA A 9 36.01 -22.34 -19.08
C ALA A 9 34.54 -22.42 -18.61
N ASP A 10 34.35 -22.45 -17.30
CA ASP A 10 33.04 -22.40 -16.65
C ASP A 10 32.42 -21.01 -16.85
N TRP A 11 31.67 -20.89 -17.95
CA TRP A 11 31.05 -19.65 -18.43
C TRP A 11 30.01 -19.09 -17.45
N MET A 12 29.48 -19.91 -16.54
CA MET A 12 28.58 -19.48 -15.47
C MET A 12 29.34 -18.82 -14.30
N LEU A 13 30.56 -19.30 -13.99
CA LEU A 13 31.39 -18.77 -12.89
C LEU A 13 32.23 -17.57 -13.30
N ARG A 14 32.62 -17.45 -14.58
CA ARG A 14 33.43 -16.33 -15.11
C ARG A 14 32.78 -15.76 -16.38
N PRO A 15 31.82 -14.81 -16.29
CA PRO A 15 31.27 -14.19 -17.48
C PRO A 15 32.42 -13.60 -18.30
N PRO A 16 32.45 -13.81 -19.63
CA PRO A 16 33.60 -13.44 -20.45
C PRO A 16 33.87 -11.95 -20.26
N ARG A 17 35.08 -11.61 -19.78
CA ARG A 17 35.51 -10.22 -19.50
C ARG A 17 35.22 -9.27 -20.67
N ARG A 18 35.15 -9.80 -21.91
CA ARG A 18 34.76 -9.09 -23.12
C ARG A 18 33.29 -8.60 -23.11
N MET A 19 32.35 -9.38 -22.57
CA MET A 19 30.92 -9.04 -22.52
C MET A 19 30.63 -8.00 -21.43
N VAL A 20 31.23 -8.15 -20.24
CA VAL A 20 31.17 -7.13 -19.17
C VAL A 20 31.79 -5.82 -19.65
N ARG A 21 32.96 -5.87 -20.30
CA ARG A 21 33.58 -4.68 -20.90
C ARG A 21 32.76 -4.06 -22.04
N ARG A 22 32.07 -4.86 -22.86
CA ARG A 22 31.16 -4.34 -23.91
C ARG A 22 29.95 -3.65 -23.31
N LEU A 23 29.33 -4.24 -22.29
CA LEU A 23 28.21 -3.62 -21.57
C LEU A 23 28.65 -2.34 -20.85
N ASP A 24 29.83 -2.33 -20.23
CA ASP A 24 30.38 -1.11 -19.62
C ASP A 24 30.73 -0.03 -20.66
N ARG A 25 31.29 -0.41 -21.82
CA ARG A 25 31.54 0.54 -22.93
C ARG A 25 30.24 1.10 -23.49
N LEU A 26 29.21 0.28 -23.68
CA LEU A 26 27.88 0.74 -24.11
C LEU A 26 27.27 1.67 -23.04
N ARG A 27 27.42 1.33 -21.76
CA ARG A 27 26.95 2.14 -20.62
C ARG A 27 27.74 3.44 -20.44
N GLN A 28 28.99 3.51 -20.89
CA GLN A 28 29.81 4.73 -20.90
C GLN A 28 29.53 5.61 -22.14
N ARG A 29 29.06 5.02 -23.24
CA ARG A 29 28.66 5.75 -24.46
C ARG A 29 27.33 6.49 -24.34
N VAL A 30 26.46 6.09 -23.40
CA VAL A 30 25.21 6.80 -23.14
C VAL A 30 25.49 8.06 -22.31
N PRO A 31 25.07 9.25 -22.76
CA PRO A 31 25.30 10.50 -22.04
C PRO A 31 24.84 10.42 -20.58
N VAL A 32 25.60 11.02 -19.66
CA VAL A 32 25.29 11.02 -18.21
C VAL A 32 23.89 11.56 -17.93
N ARG A 33 23.42 12.54 -18.72
CA ARG A 33 22.04 13.05 -18.67
C ARG A 33 21.02 11.95 -18.98
N VAL A 34 21.17 11.24 -20.10
CA VAL A 34 20.28 10.13 -20.49
C VAL A 34 20.30 9.00 -19.46
N ARG A 35 21.46 8.67 -18.89
CA ARG A 35 21.55 7.69 -17.79
C ARG A 35 20.82 8.14 -16.53
N ARG A 36 20.90 9.42 -16.16
CA ARG A 36 20.19 9.97 -15.00
C ARG A 36 18.68 9.98 -15.23
N THR A 37 18.22 10.40 -16.41
CA THR A 37 16.79 10.42 -16.75
C THR A 37 16.22 8.99 -16.85
N ALA A 38 16.85 8.11 -17.62
CA ALA A 38 16.43 6.71 -17.77
C ALA A 38 16.40 5.96 -16.43
N SER A 39 17.34 6.26 -15.53
CA SER A 39 17.38 5.62 -14.22
C SER A 39 16.25 6.01 -13.27
N GLY A 40 15.55 7.13 -13.52
CA GLY A 40 14.35 7.53 -12.79
C GLY A 40 13.05 7.09 -13.47
N THR A 41 13.04 7.03 -14.80
CA THR A 41 11.84 6.67 -15.57
C THR A 41 11.56 5.16 -15.63
N VAL A 42 12.60 4.32 -15.60
CA VAL A 42 12.43 2.85 -15.66
C VAL A 42 11.56 2.29 -14.51
N PRO A 43 11.80 2.64 -13.22
CA PRO A 43 10.92 2.23 -12.13
C PRO A 43 9.47 2.67 -12.32
N LEU A 44 9.26 3.91 -12.75
CA LEU A 44 7.92 4.48 -12.97
C LEU A 44 7.17 3.75 -14.08
N LEU A 45 7.86 3.49 -15.21
CA LEU A 45 7.30 2.72 -16.32
C LEU A 45 6.95 1.30 -15.87
N ALA A 46 7.82 0.65 -15.08
CA ALA A 46 7.56 -0.68 -14.56
C ALA A 46 6.31 -0.72 -13.66
N PHE A 47 6.09 0.30 -12.81
CA PHE A 47 4.87 0.41 -12.00
C PHE A 47 3.63 0.60 -12.86
N VAL A 48 3.70 1.46 -13.89
CA VAL A 48 2.57 1.66 -14.82
C VAL A 48 2.26 0.37 -15.59
N LEU A 49 3.28 -0.31 -16.12
CA LEU A 49 3.09 -1.57 -16.85
C LEU A 49 2.52 -2.67 -15.95
N LEU A 50 2.97 -2.76 -14.70
CA LEU A 50 2.42 -3.71 -13.74
C LEU A 50 0.98 -3.35 -13.35
N ALA A 51 0.66 -2.08 -13.17
CA ALA A 51 -0.72 -1.63 -12.91
C ALA A 51 -1.64 -1.96 -14.10
N LEU A 52 -1.19 -1.69 -15.33
CA LEU A 52 -1.92 -2.07 -16.55
C LEU A 52 -2.09 -3.59 -16.66
N TRP A 53 -1.08 -4.37 -16.31
CA TRP A 53 -1.17 -5.83 -16.27
C TRP A 53 -2.23 -6.31 -15.29
N VAL A 54 -2.20 -5.81 -14.05
CA VAL A 54 -3.17 -6.16 -13.00
C VAL A 54 -4.60 -5.80 -13.42
N VAL A 55 -4.79 -4.61 -14.01
CA VAL A 55 -6.10 -4.04 -14.35
C VAL A 55 -6.53 -4.37 -15.79
N THR A 56 -5.74 -5.17 -16.53
CA THR A 56 -5.94 -5.39 -17.98
C THR A 56 -7.36 -5.84 -18.34
N ARG A 57 -7.99 -6.69 -17.52
CA ARG A 57 -9.36 -7.17 -17.80
C ARG A 57 -10.41 -6.07 -17.66
N PHE A 58 -10.20 -5.08 -16.80
CA PHE A 58 -11.09 -3.92 -16.70
C PHE A 58 -10.86 -2.92 -17.84
N TRP A 59 -9.66 -2.87 -18.42
CA TRP A 59 -9.42 -2.13 -19.67
C TRP A 59 -10.06 -2.81 -20.88
N LEU A 60 -9.93 -4.14 -20.98
CA LEU A 60 -10.50 -4.93 -22.10
C LEU A 60 -12.03 -5.06 -22.02
N TYR A 61 -12.58 -5.10 -20.80
CA TYR A 61 -14.02 -5.26 -20.57
C TYR A 61 -14.53 -4.21 -19.56
N PRO A 62 -14.68 -2.93 -19.96
CA PRO A 62 -15.06 -1.84 -19.05
C PRO A 62 -16.43 -2.04 -18.36
N ASP A 63 -17.33 -2.80 -18.98
CA ASP A 63 -18.68 -3.07 -18.46
C ASP A 63 -18.70 -4.16 -17.38
N ARG A 64 -17.61 -4.93 -17.24
CA ARG A 64 -17.53 -6.02 -16.27
C ARG A 64 -17.20 -5.51 -14.87
N VAL A 65 -17.49 -6.36 -13.89
CA VAL A 65 -17.24 -6.09 -12.46
C VAL A 65 -16.44 -7.23 -11.84
N SER A 66 -15.76 -6.95 -10.75
CA SER A 66 -15.06 -7.96 -9.97
C SER A 66 -16.08 -8.94 -9.38
N PRO A 67 -15.77 -10.25 -9.36
CA PRO A 67 -16.60 -11.24 -8.68
C PRO A 67 -16.59 -11.11 -7.16
N LEU A 68 -15.61 -10.39 -6.56
CA LEU A 68 -15.46 -10.32 -5.10
C LEU A 68 -16.28 -9.20 -4.49
N HIS A 69 -16.21 -8.01 -5.09
CA HIS A 69 -16.95 -6.85 -4.61
C HIS A 69 -17.69 -6.12 -5.74
N PRO A 70 -18.62 -6.80 -6.43
CA PRO A 70 -19.33 -6.23 -7.59
C PRO A 70 -20.13 -4.98 -7.22
N ALA A 71 -20.77 -4.96 -6.04
CA ALA A 71 -21.55 -3.82 -5.56
C ALA A 71 -20.67 -2.59 -5.26
N GLN A 72 -19.48 -2.79 -4.69
CA GLN A 72 -18.57 -1.67 -4.39
C GLN A 72 -17.94 -1.10 -5.66
N GLN A 73 -17.58 -1.96 -6.62
CA GLN A 73 -17.14 -1.50 -7.94
C GLN A 73 -18.25 -0.74 -8.67
N ALA A 74 -19.49 -1.22 -8.65
CA ALA A 74 -20.64 -0.53 -9.23
C ALA A 74 -20.85 0.85 -8.59
N ALA A 75 -20.75 0.94 -7.25
CA ALA A 75 -20.83 2.21 -6.54
C ALA A 75 -19.70 3.17 -6.95
N ALA A 76 -18.47 2.67 -7.14
CA ALA A 76 -17.35 3.50 -7.60
C ALA A 76 -17.56 4.02 -9.04
N LYS A 77 -18.12 3.20 -9.94
CA LYS A 77 -18.50 3.63 -11.29
C LYS A 77 -19.63 4.68 -11.24
N GLN A 78 -20.64 4.46 -10.41
CA GLN A 78 -21.73 5.42 -10.20
C GLN A 78 -21.21 6.77 -9.67
N LEU A 79 -20.24 6.75 -8.76
CA LEU A 79 -19.59 7.98 -8.29
C LEU A 79 -18.92 8.75 -9.43
N LEU A 80 -18.20 8.05 -10.32
CA LEU A 80 -17.57 8.69 -11.48
C LEU A 80 -18.62 9.34 -12.38
N ASP A 81 -19.72 8.64 -12.66
CA ASP A 81 -20.81 9.17 -13.49
C ASP A 81 -21.50 10.36 -12.83
N GLN A 82 -21.76 10.31 -11.52
CA GLN A 82 -22.38 11.39 -10.76
C GLN A 82 -21.50 12.65 -10.74
N VAL A 83 -20.20 12.50 -10.48
CA VAL A 83 -19.28 13.64 -10.46
C VAL A 83 -19.13 14.23 -11.86
N ALA A 84 -19.01 13.39 -12.89
CA ALA A 84 -18.98 13.84 -14.28
C ALA A 84 -20.23 14.62 -14.66
N HIS A 85 -21.42 14.12 -14.30
CA HIS A 85 -22.69 14.77 -14.54
C HIS A 85 -22.81 16.10 -13.77
N ALA A 86 -22.42 16.12 -12.49
CA ALA A 86 -22.46 17.32 -11.65
C ALA A 86 -21.59 18.44 -12.23
N LEU A 87 -20.39 18.12 -12.73
CA LEU A 87 -19.50 19.10 -13.35
C LEU A 87 -20.08 19.70 -14.64
N VAL A 88 -20.78 18.91 -15.46
CA VAL A 88 -21.44 19.39 -16.68
C VAL A 88 -22.62 20.32 -16.35
N HIS A 89 -23.35 20.03 -15.26
CA HIS A 89 -24.56 20.76 -14.87
C HIS A 89 -24.31 21.82 -13.79
N LEU A 90 -23.04 22.08 -13.45
CA LEU A 90 -22.62 23.04 -12.43
C LEU A 90 -23.25 22.79 -11.04
N HIS A 91 -23.52 21.53 -10.73
CA HIS A 91 -23.93 21.10 -9.39
C HIS A 91 -22.71 20.85 -8.51
N ASP A 92 -22.89 20.87 -7.19
CA ASP A 92 -21.85 20.51 -6.24
C ASP A 92 -21.44 19.03 -6.44
N PRO A 93 -20.18 18.73 -6.87
CA PRO A 93 -19.72 17.36 -7.08
C PRO A 93 -19.55 16.59 -5.77
N PHE A 94 -19.68 17.25 -4.61
CA PHE A 94 -19.60 16.63 -3.29
C PHE A 94 -20.98 16.40 -2.63
N ALA A 95 -22.06 16.89 -3.25
CA ALA A 95 -23.41 16.71 -2.73
C ALA A 95 -23.98 15.32 -3.10
N GLY A 96 -24.61 14.64 -2.15
CA GLY A 96 -25.34 13.39 -2.40
C GLY A 96 -24.47 12.20 -2.83
N LEU A 97 -23.17 12.21 -2.49
CA LEU A 97 -22.23 11.17 -2.87
C LEU A 97 -22.63 9.79 -2.32
N PRO A 98 -22.38 8.68 -3.06
CA PRO A 98 -22.68 7.34 -2.57
C PRO A 98 -21.83 7.07 -1.34
N GLN A 99 -22.47 6.83 -0.19
CA GLN A 99 -21.77 6.61 1.08
C GLN A 99 -20.78 5.43 1.01
N VAL A 100 -21.08 4.46 0.13
CA VAL A 100 -20.35 3.19 -0.03
C VAL A 100 -18.93 3.37 -0.58
N VAL A 101 -18.61 4.45 -1.30
CA VAL A 101 -17.30 4.54 -1.97
C VAL A 101 -16.24 5.17 -1.07
N GLY A 102 -16.60 6.00 -0.09
CA GLY A 102 -15.65 6.72 0.78
C GLY A 102 -14.70 7.61 -0.03
N GLY A 103 -14.83 8.93 0.06
CA GLY A 103 -13.83 9.85 -0.47
C GLY A 103 -13.42 9.71 -1.96
N GLY A 104 -14.18 9.06 -2.83
CA GLY A 104 -13.74 8.95 -4.23
C GLY A 104 -13.82 10.27 -5.02
N ALA A 105 -14.58 11.26 -4.53
CA ALA A 105 -14.94 12.44 -5.31
C ALA A 105 -13.74 13.30 -5.72
N LEU A 106 -12.76 13.48 -4.82
CA LEU A 106 -11.55 14.23 -5.15
C LEU A 106 -10.75 13.59 -6.30
N VAL A 107 -10.83 12.26 -6.45
CA VAL A 107 -10.20 11.52 -7.55
C VAL A 107 -11.10 11.50 -8.79
N ALA A 108 -12.42 11.47 -8.60
CA ALA A 108 -13.38 11.46 -9.70
C ALA A 108 -13.39 12.78 -10.50
N VAL A 109 -13.18 13.92 -9.85
CA VAL A 109 -13.13 15.24 -10.52
C VAL A 109 -12.11 15.30 -11.67
N PRO A 110 -10.81 14.98 -11.47
CA PRO A 110 -9.86 14.98 -12.58
C PRO A 110 -10.10 13.87 -13.61
N LEU A 111 -10.86 12.82 -13.25
CA LEU A 111 -11.22 11.73 -14.16
C LEU A 111 -12.49 12.02 -14.98
N ALA A 112 -13.25 13.07 -14.63
CA ALA A 112 -14.51 13.41 -15.29
C ALA A 112 -14.41 13.54 -16.82
N PRO A 113 -13.38 14.17 -17.43
CA PRO A 113 -13.28 14.23 -18.88
C PRO A 113 -13.18 12.85 -19.54
N VAL A 114 -12.47 11.92 -18.89
CA VAL A 114 -12.33 10.53 -19.38
C VAL A 114 -13.65 9.78 -19.19
N THR A 115 -14.31 9.96 -18.04
CA THR A 115 -15.62 9.37 -17.77
C THR A 115 -16.68 9.85 -18.78
N LEU A 116 -16.71 11.15 -19.10
CA LEU A 116 -17.63 11.71 -20.09
C LEU A 116 -17.34 11.20 -21.50
N ALA A 117 -16.07 11.06 -21.88
CA ALA A 117 -15.67 10.66 -23.22
C ALA A 117 -15.79 9.14 -23.47
N PHE A 118 -15.50 8.31 -22.46
CA PHE A 118 -15.32 6.86 -22.61
C PHE A 118 -16.15 6.02 -21.61
N GLY A 119 -16.93 6.65 -20.73
CA GLY A 119 -17.74 6.01 -19.71
C GLY A 119 -17.01 5.69 -18.39
N SER A 120 -17.77 5.46 -17.33
CA SER A 120 -17.24 5.15 -15.98
C SER A 120 -16.47 3.83 -15.90
N GLY A 121 -16.68 2.89 -16.82
CA GLY A 121 -15.86 1.68 -16.92
C GLY A 121 -14.39 1.98 -17.19
N VAL A 122 -14.12 2.84 -18.18
CA VAL A 122 -12.77 3.29 -18.53
C VAL A 122 -12.22 4.23 -17.45
N GLY A 123 -13.06 5.13 -16.92
CA GLY A 123 -12.70 5.97 -15.78
C GLY A 123 -12.24 5.17 -14.56
N TYR A 124 -12.93 4.06 -14.25
CA TYR A 124 -12.58 3.16 -13.14
C TYR A 124 -11.27 2.41 -13.40
N ALA A 125 -11.06 1.88 -14.61
CA ALA A 125 -9.80 1.23 -14.98
C ALA A 125 -8.61 2.22 -14.89
N LEU A 126 -8.81 3.47 -15.32
CA LEU A 126 -7.83 4.54 -15.19
C LEU A 126 -7.56 4.90 -13.73
N TRP A 127 -8.60 5.00 -12.89
CA TRP A 127 -8.45 5.24 -11.45
C TRP A 127 -7.56 4.16 -10.82
N LEU A 128 -7.87 2.87 -10.99
CA LEU A 128 -7.04 1.79 -10.44
C LEU A 128 -5.60 1.84 -10.96
N THR A 129 -5.42 2.10 -12.25
CA THR A 129 -4.09 2.18 -12.88
C THR A 129 -3.25 3.29 -12.24
N LEU A 130 -3.81 4.50 -12.11
CA LEU A 130 -3.15 5.65 -11.51
C LEU A 130 -2.96 5.50 -10.00
N GLY A 131 -3.92 4.89 -9.30
CA GLY A 131 -3.86 4.62 -7.87
C GLY A 131 -2.70 3.69 -7.52
N LEU A 132 -2.59 2.54 -8.20
CA LEU A 132 -1.51 1.57 -8.00
C LEU A 132 -0.15 2.17 -8.36
N ALA A 133 -0.02 2.67 -9.59
CA ALA A 133 1.26 3.18 -10.09
C ALA A 133 1.70 4.43 -9.32
N GLY A 134 0.78 5.34 -9.00
CA GLY A 134 1.03 6.54 -8.21
C GLY A 134 1.47 6.22 -6.79
N SER A 135 0.82 5.26 -6.13
CA SER A 135 1.19 4.81 -4.77
C SER A 135 2.60 4.22 -4.73
N ALA A 136 2.94 3.35 -5.70
CA ALA A 136 4.29 2.83 -5.83
C ALA A 136 5.30 3.95 -6.16
N ALA A 137 4.96 4.89 -7.05
CA ALA A 137 5.84 5.98 -7.44
C ALA A 137 6.17 6.93 -6.28
N THR A 138 5.18 7.31 -5.47
CA THR A 138 5.44 8.19 -4.31
C THR A 138 6.17 7.47 -3.20
N ALA A 139 5.91 6.17 -2.99
CA ALA A 139 6.71 5.35 -2.08
C ALA A 139 8.16 5.21 -2.56
N TYR A 140 8.38 4.97 -3.86
CA TYR A 140 9.71 4.93 -4.46
C TYR A 140 10.48 6.23 -4.23
N TRP A 141 9.82 7.36 -4.49
CA TRP A 141 10.39 8.68 -4.24
C TRP A 141 10.76 8.85 -2.75
N ALA A 142 9.85 8.53 -1.84
CA ALA A 142 10.09 8.66 -0.40
C ALA A 142 11.25 7.78 0.07
N LEU A 143 11.23 6.49 -0.28
CA LEU A 143 12.27 5.52 0.09
C LEU A 143 13.64 5.93 -0.46
N PHE A 144 13.73 6.24 -1.76
CA PHE A 144 14.99 6.62 -2.40
C PHE A 144 15.55 7.94 -1.89
N ARG A 145 14.69 8.92 -1.59
CA ARG A 145 15.15 10.24 -1.16
C ARG A 145 15.56 10.27 0.31
N HIS A 146 14.93 9.43 1.13
CA HIS A 146 14.94 9.58 2.58
C HIS A 146 15.41 8.37 3.37
N LEU A 147 15.38 7.15 2.81
CA LEU A 147 15.69 5.94 3.56
C LEU A 147 16.90 5.19 3.03
N VAL A 148 16.93 4.89 1.73
CA VAL A 148 17.93 4.01 1.09
C VAL A 148 18.76 4.76 0.04
N GLY A 149 20.00 4.30 -0.20
CA GLY A 149 20.89 4.86 -1.23
C GLY A 149 20.72 4.23 -2.62
N SER A 150 20.25 2.98 -2.66
CA SER A 150 20.06 2.21 -3.89
C SER A 150 18.68 2.44 -4.52
N ARG A 151 18.67 2.71 -5.83
CA ARG A 151 17.42 2.76 -6.61
C ARG A 151 16.69 1.43 -6.63
N MET A 152 17.42 0.30 -6.66
CA MET A 152 16.80 -1.01 -6.66
C MET A 152 16.17 -1.34 -5.30
N ALA A 153 16.81 -0.93 -4.20
CA ALA A 153 16.22 -1.04 -2.87
C ALA A 153 14.89 -0.29 -2.77
N ALA A 154 14.87 0.97 -3.24
CA ALA A 154 13.66 1.77 -3.26
C ALA A 154 12.59 1.17 -4.19
N PHE A 155 12.99 0.60 -5.32
CA PHE A 155 12.07 -0.07 -6.25
C PHE A 155 11.39 -1.29 -5.62
N ILE A 156 12.16 -2.15 -4.94
CA ILE A 156 11.62 -3.35 -4.27
C ILE A 156 10.64 -2.95 -3.16
N GLY A 157 11.01 -1.99 -2.32
CA GLY A 157 10.11 -1.49 -1.27
C GLY A 157 8.85 -0.85 -1.84
N ALA A 158 8.98 -0.05 -2.90
CA ALA A 158 7.84 0.58 -3.57
C ALA A 158 6.90 -0.42 -4.26
N LEU A 159 7.45 -1.49 -4.84
CA LEU A 159 6.67 -2.60 -5.39
C LEU A 159 5.81 -3.22 -4.29
N MET A 160 6.41 -3.52 -3.14
CA MET A 160 5.68 -4.03 -1.99
C MET A 160 4.61 -3.04 -1.51
N PHE A 161 4.91 -1.74 -1.45
CA PHE A 161 3.95 -0.74 -0.99
C PHE A 161 2.71 -0.62 -1.90
N GLY A 162 2.91 -0.57 -3.22
CA GLY A 162 1.81 -0.34 -4.17
C GLY A 162 1.11 -1.60 -4.67
N PHE A 163 1.77 -2.76 -4.62
CA PHE A 163 1.29 -4.02 -5.21
C PHE A 163 1.27 -5.18 -4.21
N ALA A 164 1.26 -4.89 -2.90
CA ALA A 164 1.07 -5.91 -1.89
C ALA A 164 -0.27 -6.65 -2.08
N PRO A 165 -0.33 -7.94 -1.71
CA PRO A 165 -1.56 -8.73 -1.71
C PRO A 165 -2.79 -8.00 -1.15
N GLY A 166 -2.69 -7.35 0.01
CA GLY A 166 -3.80 -6.59 0.60
C GLY A 166 -4.24 -5.38 -0.22
N VAL A 167 -3.30 -4.66 -0.86
CA VAL A 167 -3.65 -3.53 -1.74
C VAL A 167 -4.39 -4.05 -2.99
N LEU A 168 -3.94 -5.17 -3.54
CA LEU A 168 -4.54 -5.78 -4.73
C LEU A 168 -5.86 -6.48 -4.44
N TRP A 169 -6.05 -6.98 -3.21
CA TRP A 169 -7.35 -7.42 -2.71
C TRP A 169 -8.38 -6.29 -2.88
N HIS A 170 -8.08 -5.10 -2.36
CA HIS A 170 -8.99 -3.96 -2.46
C HIS A 170 -9.17 -3.42 -3.88
N ALA A 171 -8.25 -3.68 -4.80
CA ALA A 171 -8.44 -3.34 -6.22
C ALA A 171 -9.63 -4.07 -6.87
N ASN A 172 -10.19 -5.09 -6.23
CA ASN A 172 -11.41 -5.80 -6.64
C ASN A 172 -12.73 -5.04 -6.38
N GLY A 173 -12.71 -3.74 -6.08
CA GLY A 173 -13.94 -2.95 -5.97
C GLY A 173 -13.84 -1.73 -5.07
N GLN A 174 -12.72 -1.57 -4.38
CA GLN A 174 -12.50 -0.50 -3.39
C GLN A 174 -11.29 0.36 -3.80
N PRO A 175 -11.40 1.15 -4.88
CA PRO A 175 -10.28 1.91 -5.44
C PRO A 175 -9.70 2.96 -4.47
N ALA A 176 -10.47 3.40 -3.48
CA ALA A 176 -10.02 4.29 -2.41
C ALA A 176 -8.87 3.68 -1.56
N PHE A 177 -8.87 2.36 -1.35
CA PHE A 177 -7.79 1.66 -0.60
C PHE A 177 -6.53 1.42 -1.43
N VAL A 178 -6.64 1.62 -2.75
CA VAL A 178 -5.53 1.52 -3.70
C VAL A 178 -4.88 2.89 -3.93
N THR A 179 -5.60 3.97 -3.64
CA THR A 179 -5.18 5.35 -3.87
C THR A 179 -4.37 5.89 -2.68
N ASN A 180 -3.19 5.32 -2.49
CA ASN A 180 -2.30 5.59 -1.36
C ASN A 180 -1.16 6.56 -1.69
N LEU A 181 -1.25 7.27 -2.83
CA LEU A 181 -0.16 8.11 -3.33
C LEU A 181 0.18 9.28 -2.40
N LEU A 182 -0.77 9.80 -1.62
CA LEU A 182 -0.54 10.89 -0.68
C LEU A 182 0.10 10.40 0.63
N ILE A 183 -0.07 9.12 1.00
CA ILE A 183 0.41 8.59 2.29
C ILE A 183 1.93 8.76 2.46
N PRO A 184 2.80 8.34 1.50
CA PRO A 184 4.25 8.56 1.62
C PRO A 184 4.62 10.04 1.74
N VAL A 185 3.88 10.93 1.06
CA VAL A 185 4.11 12.38 1.10
C VAL A 185 3.72 12.95 2.47
N ILE A 186 2.56 12.58 3.00
CA ILE A 186 2.09 12.96 4.33
C ILE A 186 3.11 12.53 5.39
N VAL A 187 3.57 11.27 5.35
CA VAL A 187 4.58 10.78 6.28
C VAL A 187 5.85 11.62 6.20
N VAL A 188 6.39 11.86 5.01
CA VAL A 188 7.60 12.68 4.85
C VAL A 188 7.40 14.11 5.37
N TRP A 189 6.26 14.74 5.09
CA TRP A 189 5.98 16.11 5.56
C TRP A 189 5.83 16.19 7.07
N THR A 190 5.11 15.25 7.68
CA THR A 190 4.97 15.13 9.13
C THR A 190 6.33 15.00 9.81
N VAL A 191 7.21 14.16 9.28
CA VAL A 191 8.56 13.98 9.84
C VAL A 191 9.46 15.21 9.66
N ARG A 192 9.28 15.96 8.56
CA ARG A 192 10.07 17.16 8.28
C ARG A 192 9.55 18.42 8.99
N LEU A 193 8.37 18.35 9.59
CA LEU A 193 7.74 19.49 10.25
C LEU A 193 8.70 20.12 11.28
N GLY A 194 8.70 21.46 11.31
CA GLY A 194 9.55 22.27 12.19
C GLY A 194 11.06 22.28 11.87
N ARG A 195 11.50 21.72 10.73
CA ARG A 195 12.87 21.92 10.20
C ARG A 195 13.01 23.10 9.24
N GLY A 196 11.89 23.69 8.84
CA GLY A 196 11.83 24.76 7.86
C GLY A 196 10.77 25.78 8.23
N ARG A 197 9.99 26.20 7.22
CA ARG A 197 8.94 27.20 7.39
C ARG A 197 7.70 26.52 7.94
N TRP A 198 7.62 26.40 9.27
CA TRP A 198 6.55 25.66 9.97
C TRP A 198 5.13 26.06 9.53
N LEU A 199 4.88 27.33 9.23
CA LEU A 199 3.58 27.78 8.73
C LEU A 199 3.28 27.18 7.35
N ARG A 200 4.21 27.30 6.39
CA ARG A 200 4.05 26.75 5.04
C ARG A 200 3.96 25.22 5.08
N ASP A 201 4.85 24.58 5.83
CA ASP A 201 4.90 23.13 5.94
C ASP A 201 3.63 22.59 6.63
N GLY A 202 3.11 23.31 7.63
CA GLY A 202 1.84 23.04 8.29
C GLY A 202 0.65 23.18 7.35
N VAL A 203 0.55 24.28 6.58
CA VAL A 203 -0.54 24.46 5.60
C VAL A 203 -0.50 23.35 4.55
N LEU A 204 0.68 23.05 3.98
CA LEU A 204 0.83 21.98 3.01
C LEU A 204 0.44 20.62 3.58
N LEU A 205 0.86 20.32 4.81
CA LEU A 205 0.47 19.09 5.50
C LEU A 205 -1.04 19.03 5.73
N GLY A 206 -1.67 20.13 6.16
CA GLY A 206 -3.12 20.21 6.34
C GLY A 206 -3.91 19.99 5.05
N VAL A 207 -3.43 20.56 3.92
CA VAL A 207 -4.01 20.31 2.59
C VAL A 207 -3.88 18.84 2.20
N LEU A 208 -2.70 18.23 2.40
CA LEU A 208 -2.48 16.82 2.08
C LEU A 208 -3.35 15.89 2.95
N VAL A 209 -3.48 16.20 4.24
CA VAL A 209 -4.34 15.47 5.19
C VAL A 209 -5.80 15.61 4.79
N ALA A 210 -6.28 16.82 4.45
CA ALA A 210 -7.64 17.03 3.96
C ALA A 210 -7.88 16.27 2.65
N ALA A 211 -6.95 16.33 1.71
CA ALA A 211 -7.03 15.59 0.45
C ALA A 211 -7.10 14.08 0.69
N GLN A 212 -6.24 13.52 1.56
CA GLN A 212 -6.28 12.09 1.87
C GLN A 212 -7.54 11.72 2.67
N ALA A 213 -8.05 12.56 3.56
CA ALA A 213 -9.33 12.33 4.23
C ALA A 213 -10.48 12.25 3.23
N LEU A 214 -10.44 13.16 2.25
CA LEU A 214 -11.35 13.18 1.12
C LEU A 214 -11.13 12.06 0.12
N VAL A 215 -10.03 11.27 0.19
CA VAL A 215 -9.78 10.06 -0.62
C VAL A 215 -10.18 8.81 0.15
N ASN A 216 -9.62 8.65 1.33
CA ASN A 216 -9.85 7.55 2.26
C ASN A 216 -9.46 7.99 3.68
N ALA A 217 -10.46 8.44 4.45
CA ALA A 217 -10.29 8.85 5.84
C ALA A 217 -9.85 7.70 6.76
N GLU A 218 -10.25 6.46 6.46
CA GLU A 218 -9.86 5.30 7.25
C GLU A 218 -8.35 5.04 7.12
N LEU A 219 -7.82 4.98 5.91
CA LEU A 219 -6.38 4.82 5.71
C LEU A 219 -5.56 5.99 6.25
N LEU A 220 -6.10 7.21 6.23
CA LEU A 220 -5.47 8.35 6.89
C LEU A 220 -5.38 8.12 8.41
N ALA A 221 -6.47 7.70 9.06
CA ALA A 221 -6.51 7.43 10.49
C ALA A 221 -5.54 6.30 10.87
N ILE A 222 -5.54 5.19 10.10
CA ILE A 222 -4.61 4.07 10.29
C ILE A 222 -3.15 4.55 10.14
N THR A 223 -2.87 5.38 9.12
CA THR A 223 -1.54 5.97 8.92
C THR A 223 -1.13 6.85 10.10
N ALA A 224 -2.04 7.66 10.64
CA ALA A 224 -1.76 8.52 11.79
C ALA A 224 -1.47 7.71 13.06
N LEU A 225 -2.25 6.66 13.33
CA LEU A 225 -2.04 5.75 14.47
C LEU A 225 -0.71 5.01 14.35
N ALA A 226 -0.44 4.38 13.19
CA ALA A 226 0.79 3.64 12.95
C ALA A 226 2.02 4.56 12.96
N GLY A 227 1.93 5.73 12.34
CA GLY A 227 2.99 6.74 12.33
C GLY A 227 3.27 7.29 13.73
N GLY A 228 2.23 7.54 14.53
CA GLY A 228 2.35 7.96 15.93
C GLY A 228 3.04 6.90 16.78
N TYR A 229 2.63 5.64 16.66
CA TYR A 229 3.28 4.53 17.37
C TYR A 229 4.74 4.33 16.93
N ALA A 230 5.01 4.37 15.62
CA ALA A 230 6.36 4.29 15.10
C ALA A 230 7.25 5.44 15.61
N ALA A 231 6.71 6.66 15.70
CA ALA A 231 7.40 7.81 16.27
C ALA A 231 7.73 7.60 17.76
N LEU A 232 6.80 7.04 18.55
CA LEU A 232 7.05 6.68 19.95
C LEU A 232 8.15 5.63 20.08
N CYS A 233 8.07 4.53 19.32
CA CYS A 233 9.11 3.50 19.29
C CYS A 233 10.47 4.07 18.91
N TYR A 234 10.52 5.00 17.96
CA TYR A 234 11.74 5.69 17.59
C TYR A 234 12.28 6.52 18.75
N LEU A 235 11.44 7.34 19.40
CA LEU A 235 11.87 8.24 20.47
C LEU A 235 12.50 7.49 21.65
N VAL A 236 12.03 6.27 21.92
CA VAL A 236 12.61 5.37 22.93
C VAL A 236 13.96 4.79 22.47
N GLN A 237 14.17 4.57 21.17
CA GLN A 237 15.33 3.86 20.62
C GLN A 237 16.41 4.74 19.98
N ARG A 238 16.21 6.06 19.95
CA ARG A 238 17.05 7.08 19.26
C ARG A 238 18.54 7.13 19.64
N GLY A 239 18.95 6.47 20.72
CA GLY A 239 20.35 6.40 21.16
C GLY A 239 21.24 5.43 20.38
N SER A 240 20.68 4.66 19.44
CA SER A 240 21.41 3.65 18.66
C SER A 240 21.94 4.19 17.31
N PRO A 241 22.96 3.56 16.70
CA PRO A 241 23.45 3.95 15.38
C PRO A 241 22.37 3.75 14.28
N GLU A 242 22.24 4.74 13.38
CA GLU A 242 21.18 4.80 12.35
C GLU A 242 21.72 4.94 10.91
N PRO A 243 20.90 4.58 9.89
CA PRO A 243 21.19 4.94 8.51
C PRO A 243 21.38 6.43 8.30
N ALA A 244 22.39 6.82 7.51
CA ALA A 244 22.61 8.23 7.15
C ALA A 244 21.38 8.87 6.47
N GLY A 245 20.57 8.10 5.74
CA GLY A 245 19.27 8.53 5.20
C GLY A 245 18.24 8.75 6.30
N PHE A 246 18.00 7.72 7.10
CA PHE A 246 17.04 7.75 8.20
C PHE A 246 17.39 8.81 9.24
N ALA A 247 18.67 9.01 9.58
CA ALA A 247 19.16 10.08 10.45
C ALA A 247 18.92 11.49 9.89
N ARG A 248 18.85 11.66 8.55
CA ARG A 248 18.41 12.93 7.93
C ARG A 248 16.91 13.12 8.09
N LEU A 249 16.13 12.04 8.08
CA LEU A 249 14.70 12.08 8.31
C LEU A 249 14.36 12.20 9.79
N TRP A 250 15.13 11.60 10.69
CA TRP A 250 14.90 11.61 12.12
C TRP A 250 16.24 11.79 12.84
N PRO A 251 16.58 13.03 13.24
CA PRO A 251 17.87 13.29 13.86
C PRO A 251 17.91 12.63 15.24
N PRO A 252 19.04 11.99 15.61
CA PRO A 252 19.18 11.30 16.89
C PRO A 252 19.18 12.25 18.09
N ARG A 253 19.48 13.55 17.87
CA ARG A 253 19.47 14.56 18.93
C ARG A 253 18.04 15.05 19.20
N PRO A 254 17.66 15.24 20.49
CA PRO A 254 16.39 15.86 20.80
C PRO A 254 16.28 17.21 20.08
N PRO A 255 15.11 17.56 19.54
CA PRO A 255 14.92 18.89 18.99
C PRO A 255 15.27 19.93 20.06
N SER A 256 15.95 20.99 19.65
CA SER A 256 16.02 22.19 20.50
C SER A 256 14.60 22.62 20.88
N THR A 257 14.45 23.32 22.00
CA THR A 257 13.14 23.86 22.42
C THR A 257 12.48 24.71 21.34
N ALA A 258 13.27 25.38 20.49
CA ALA A 258 12.80 26.09 19.31
C ALA A 258 12.26 25.17 18.21
N ALA A 259 12.95 24.07 17.90
CA ALA A 259 12.48 23.08 16.92
C ALA A 259 11.23 22.33 17.41
N GLY A 260 11.10 22.09 18.71
CA GLY A 260 9.89 21.53 19.33
C GLY A 260 8.69 22.47 19.19
N ARG A 261 8.85 23.75 19.52
CA ARG A 261 7.82 24.79 19.32
C ARG A 261 7.40 24.92 17.86
N SER A 262 8.37 24.95 16.95
CA SER A 262 8.14 25.02 15.50
C SER A 262 7.35 23.81 14.97
N ARG A 263 7.63 22.60 15.48
CA ARG A 263 6.84 21.39 15.17
C ARG A 263 5.42 21.49 15.65
N PHE A 264 5.23 21.87 16.91
CA PHE A 264 3.91 22.01 17.50
C PHE A 264 3.07 23.06 16.75
N ALA A 265 3.66 24.22 16.47
CA ALA A 265 3.02 25.28 15.70
C ALA A 265 2.66 24.81 14.28
N GLY A 266 3.57 24.11 13.60
CA GLY A 266 3.30 23.51 12.29
C GLY A 266 2.16 22.49 12.33
N LEU A 267 2.09 21.67 13.39
CA LEU A 267 1.03 20.68 13.56
C LEU A 267 -0.32 21.36 13.84
N ALA A 268 -0.34 22.40 14.68
CA ALA A 268 -1.53 23.19 14.94
C ALA A 268 -2.05 23.85 13.66
N VAL A 269 -1.16 24.39 12.82
CA VAL A 269 -1.52 24.93 11.50
C VAL A 269 -2.07 23.84 10.59
N ALA A 270 -1.47 22.64 10.57
CA ALA A 270 -1.95 21.53 9.76
C ALA A 270 -3.36 21.08 10.18
N VAL A 271 -3.59 20.95 11.49
CA VAL A 271 -4.92 20.63 12.05
C VAL A 271 -5.93 21.73 11.71
N GLY A 272 -5.59 23.00 11.93
CA GLY A 272 -6.46 24.13 11.60
C GLY A 272 -6.82 24.19 10.11
N THR A 273 -5.82 24.03 9.23
CA THR A 273 -6.03 23.99 7.78
C THR A 273 -6.91 22.81 7.38
N GLY A 274 -6.64 21.62 7.93
CA GLY A 274 -7.44 20.42 7.67
C GLY A 274 -8.90 20.58 8.11
N LEU A 275 -9.14 21.12 9.31
CA LEU A 275 -10.49 21.38 9.82
C LEU A 275 -11.26 22.37 8.94
N VAL A 276 -10.63 23.46 8.51
CA VAL A 276 -11.27 24.44 7.61
C VAL A 276 -11.66 23.79 6.28
N LEU A 277 -10.78 22.99 5.69
CA LEU A 277 -11.05 22.34 4.40
C LEU A 277 -12.09 21.21 4.51
N LEU A 278 -12.15 20.54 5.67
CA LEU A 278 -13.06 19.42 5.90
C LEU A 278 -14.37 19.84 6.57
N VAL A 279 -14.55 21.10 6.97
CA VAL A 279 -15.74 21.54 7.72
C VAL A 279 -17.03 21.21 6.98
N TYR A 280 -17.11 21.54 5.68
CA TYR A 280 -18.29 21.25 4.86
C TYR A 280 -18.51 19.74 4.67
N PRO A 281 -17.52 18.94 4.23
CA PRO A 281 -17.65 17.48 4.16
C PRO A 281 -18.03 16.80 5.49
N LEU A 282 -17.53 17.33 6.62
CA LEU A 282 -17.84 16.82 7.95
C LEU A 282 -19.29 17.12 8.34
N LEU A 283 -19.77 18.34 8.06
CA LEU A 283 -21.16 18.74 8.32
C LEU A 283 -22.15 18.04 7.39
N ALA A 284 -21.78 17.81 6.14
CA ALA A 284 -22.59 17.05 5.16
C ALA A 284 -22.64 15.54 5.45
N GLY A 285 -21.84 15.06 6.42
CA GLY A 285 -21.70 13.65 6.75
C GLY A 285 -20.77 12.95 5.76
N LEU A 286 -19.49 12.80 6.13
CA LEU A 286 -18.51 12.10 5.30
C LEU A 286 -19.04 10.72 4.86
N PRO A 287 -18.95 10.36 3.57
CA PRO A 287 -19.38 9.04 3.09
C PRO A 287 -18.59 7.95 3.83
N ARG A 288 -19.28 7.16 4.66
CA ARG A 288 -18.69 6.06 5.41
C ARG A 288 -18.91 4.76 4.67
N GLN A 289 -17.83 4.03 4.42
CA GLN A 289 -17.97 2.65 4.00
C GLN A 289 -18.59 1.84 5.15
N PRO A 290 -19.49 0.88 4.87
CA PRO A 290 -19.95 -0.05 5.88
C PRO A 290 -18.73 -0.76 6.48
N VAL A 291 -18.59 -0.66 7.81
CA VAL A 291 -17.51 -1.29 8.54
C VAL A 291 -17.82 -2.79 8.59
N PRO A 292 -16.90 -3.67 8.13
CA PRO A 292 -17.03 -5.10 8.35
C PRO A 292 -17.25 -5.39 9.84
N ASP A 293 -18.05 -6.40 10.18
CA ASP A 293 -18.32 -6.78 11.57
C ASP A 293 -17.01 -6.84 12.38
N ALA A 294 -16.92 -6.10 13.49
CA ALA A 294 -15.72 -6.02 14.32
C ALA A 294 -15.29 -7.38 14.90
N ARG A 295 -16.16 -8.40 14.84
CA ARG A 295 -15.81 -9.81 15.12
C ARG A 295 -14.91 -10.42 14.04
N LEU A 296 -14.95 -9.91 12.81
CA LEU A 296 -14.18 -10.37 11.67
C LEU A 296 -12.84 -9.62 11.61
N GLY A 297 -11.82 -10.22 12.21
CA GLY A 297 -10.43 -9.82 12.00
C GLY A 297 -9.69 -10.70 10.99
N GLU A 298 -8.40 -10.42 10.82
CA GLU A 298 -7.48 -11.31 10.10
C GLU A 298 -7.40 -12.68 10.79
N ASP A 299 -7.29 -13.73 10.00
CA ASP A 299 -6.95 -15.05 10.49
C ASP A 299 -5.42 -15.18 10.57
N ALA A 300 -4.88 -15.61 11.72
CA ALA A 300 -3.44 -15.60 11.94
C ALA A 300 -2.66 -16.54 10.99
N THR A 301 -3.34 -17.48 10.33
CA THR A 301 -2.71 -18.38 9.36
C THR A 301 -2.50 -17.75 7.98
N THR A 302 -3.29 -16.72 7.61
CA THR A 302 -3.30 -16.15 6.26
C THR A 302 -2.01 -15.44 5.91
N ILE A 303 -1.30 -14.92 6.91
CA ILE A 303 -0.01 -14.26 6.73
C ILE A 303 1.00 -15.13 5.98
N ALA A 304 0.94 -16.45 6.18
CA ALA A 304 1.80 -17.45 5.53
C ALA A 304 1.19 -18.03 4.24
N LEU A 305 -0.06 -17.72 3.92
CA LEU A 305 -0.76 -18.15 2.71
C LEU A 305 -0.65 -17.08 1.61
N TYR A 306 -0.93 -17.50 0.38
CA TYR A 306 -0.89 -16.63 -0.80
C TYR A 306 -2.27 -16.11 -1.15
N TRP A 307 -2.36 -14.82 -1.46
CA TRP A 307 -3.56 -14.20 -2.01
C TRP A 307 -4.00 -14.92 -3.30
N ARG A 308 -5.31 -15.11 -3.48
CA ARG A 308 -5.89 -15.99 -4.52
C ARG A 308 -5.37 -15.68 -5.93
N ASP A 309 -5.18 -14.40 -6.25
CA ASP A 309 -4.84 -13.91 -7.59
C ASP A 309 -3.34 -13.63 -7.72
N THR A 310 -2.50 -14.23 -6.87
CA THR A 310 -1.05 -14.29 -7.10
C THR A 310 -0.65 -15.51 -7.92
N LEU A 311 0.58 -15.57 -8.42
CA LEU A 311 1.11 -16.73 -9.14
C LEU A 311 1.05 -18.03 -8.34
N ALA A 312 1.25 -17.99 -7.02
CA ALA A 312 1.12 -19.14 -6.12
C ALA A 312 -0.22 -19.19 -5.37
N GLY A 313 -1.15 -18.29 -5.71
CA GLY A 313 -2.48 -18.19 -5.11
C GLY A 313 -3.38 -19.37 -5.44
N ASN A 314 -4.24 -19.73 -4.48
CA ASN A 314 -5.21 -20.82 -4.63
C ASN A 314 -6.61 -20.40 -4.14
N PHE A 315 -7.61 -20.53 -5.01
CA PHE A 315 -9.02 -20.24 -4.70
C PHE A 315 -9.60 -21.13 -3.60
N THR A 316 -9.09 -22.36 -3.41
CA THR A 316 -9.60 -23.25 -2.36
C THR A 316 -9.20 -22.75 -0.97
N ALA A 317 -7.99 -22.21 -0.81
CA ALA A 317 -7.51 -21.65 0.45
C ALA A 317 -8.35 -20.43 0.90
N ASP A 318 -8.73 -19.56 -0.03
CA ASP A 318 -9.65 -18.45 0.26
C ASP A 318 -11.03 -18.94 0.74
N ARG A 319 -11.60 -19.93 0.04
CA ARG A 319 -12.90 -20.49 0.41
C ARG A 319 -12.88 -21.22 1.75
N SER A 320 -11.78 -21.90 2.09
CA SER A 320 -11.66 -22.64 3.35
C SER A 320 -11.43 -21.73 4.57
N VAL A 321 -10.72 -20.60 4.39
CA VAL A 321 -10.42 -19.66 5.48
C VAL A 321 -11.55 -18.63 5.70
N GLY A 322 -12.55 -18.61 4.82
CA GLY A 322 -13.85 -18.00 5.10
C GLY A 322 -14.06 -16.61 4.49
N GLY A 323 -13.50 -16.33 3.31
CA GLY A 323 -13.84 -15.14 2.51
C GLY A 323 -13.66 -13.80 3.26
N ILE A 324 -12.74 -13.77 4.23
CA ILE A 324 -12.35 -12.55 4.94
C ILE A 324 -11.56 -11.62 4.01
N GLU A 325 -11.44 -10.34 4.38
CA GLU A 325 -10.56 -9.43 3.66
C GLU A 325 -9.13 -10.00 3.61
N GLN A 326 -8.50 -9.98 2.43
CA GLN A 326 -7.19 -10.60 2.25
C GLN A 326 -6.05 -9.61 2.47
N ASN A 327 -6.01 -8.93 3.64
CA ASN A 327 -5.06 -7.85 3.88
C ASN A 327 -3.62 -8.34 4.07
N THR A 328 -3.44 -9.43 4.82
CA THR A 328 -2.12 -10.01 5.12
C THR A 328 -1.97 -11.41 4.56
N TRP A 329 -1.76 -11.53 3.23
CA TRP A 329 -1.57 -12.81 2.54
C TRP A 329 -0.23 -12.83 1.78
N PHE A 330 0.88 -12.79 2.53
CA PHE A 330 2.22 -12.55 1.99
C PHE A 330 2.94 -13.82 1.51
N GLY A 331 2.46 -14.99 1.89
CA GLY A 331 3.12 -16.26 1.61
C GLY A 331 4.34 -16.54 2.49
N TRP A 332 4.50 -17.80 2.88
CA TRP A 332 5.57 -18.25 3.77
C TRP A 332 7.00 -17.88 3.33
N PRO A 333 7.39 -17.88 2.03
CA PRO A 333 8.77 -17.53 1.66
C PRO A 333 9.09 -16.06 1.95
N LEU A 334 8.11 -15.17 1.75
CA LEU A 334 8.27 -13.75 2.04
C LEU A 334 8.35 -13.48 3.54
N LEU A 335 7.62 -14.25 4.35
CA LEU A 335 7.75 -14.19 5.81
C LEU A 335 9.10 -14.68 6.30
N ILE A 336 9.61 -15.79 5.77
CA ILE A 336 10.96 -16.27 6.11
C ILE A 336 11.99 -15.20 5.73
N LEU A 337 11.89 -14.64 4.53
CA LEU A 337 12.78 -13.58 4.09
C LEU A 337 12.70 -12.34 4.99
N ALA A 338 11.48 -11.93 5.37
CA ALA A 338 11.28 -10.83 6.30
C ALA A 338 11.92 -11.13 7.66
N GLY A 339 11.69 -12.33 8.22
CA GLY A 339 12.28 -12.78 9.49
C GLY A 339 13.81 -12.81 9.45
N VAL A 340 14.41 -13.30 8.37
CA VAL A 340 15.87 -13.28 8.16
C VAL A 340 16.37 -11.84 8.08
N CYS A 341 15.72 -10.97 7.31
CA CYS A 341 16.07 -9.55 7.25
C CYS A 341 15.97 -8.87 8.62
N LEU A 342 14.92 -9.16 9.39
CA LEU A 342 14.75 -8.66 10.75
C LEU A 342 15.89 -9.14 11.64
N ALA A 343 16.19 -10.43 11.68
CA ALA A 343 17.25 -10.99 12.51
C ALA A 343 18.62 -10.37 12.21
N LEU A 344 18.96 -10.24 10.92
CA LEU A 344 20.25 -9.68 10.48
C LEU A 344 20.37 -8.18 10.75
N LEU A 345 19.28 -7.42 10.61
CA LEU A 345 19.30 -5.96 10.70
C LEU A 345 18.85 -5.42 12.06
N TRP A 346 18.33 -6.28 12.95
CA TRP A 346 17.78 -5.88 14.25
C TRP A 346 18.74 -5.00 15.04
N ARG A 347 20.01 -5.44 15.13
CA ARG A 347 21.05 -4.71 15.89
C ARG A 347 21.66 -3.55 15.11
N GLN A 348 21.43 -3.46 13.80
CA GLN A 348 22.10 -2.52 12.89
C GLN A 348 21.20 -1.37 12.41
N SER A 349 19.88 -1.46 12.64
CA SER A 349 18.92 -0.49 12.13
C SER A 349 17.76 -0.28 13.09
N VAL A 350 17.70 0.91 13.69
CA VAL A 350 16.52 1.37 14.45
C VAL A 350 15.28 1.40 13.57
N ALA A 351 15.41 1.84 12.30
CA ALA A 351 14.28 1.87 11.37
C ALA A 351 13.63 0.48 11.27
N VAL A 352 14.43 -0.57 11.14
CA VAL A 352 13.95 -1.97 11.08
C VAL A 352 13.26 -2.38 12.38
N ARG A 353 13.83 -2.04 13.55
CA ARG A 353 13.20 -2.32 14.86
C ARG A 353 11.86 -1.61 15.03
N VAL A 354 11.81 -0.32 14.68
CA VAL A 354 10.59 0.50 14.77
C VAL A 354 9.49 -0.08 13.90
N VAL A 355 9.78 -0.39 12.63
CA VAL A 355 8.76 -0.97 11.74
C VAL A 355 8.41 -2.40 12.14
N ALA A 356 9.33 -3.18 12.70
CA ALA A 356 9.03 -4.52 13.22
C ALA A 356 8.08 -4.47 14.43
N LEU A 357 8.32 -3.57 15.39
CA LEU A 357 7.43 -3.36 16.53
C LEU A 357 6.07 -2.81 16.08
N THR A 358 6.06 -1.93 15.08
CA THR A 358 4.81 -1.39 14.50
C THR A 358 4.02 -2.50 13.80
N ALA A 359 4.68 -3.31 12.96
CA ALA A 359 4.07 -4.47 12.32
C ALA A 359 3.54 -5.48 13.33
N LEU A 360 4.27 -5.74 14.43
CA LEU A 360 3.83 -6.64 15.49
C LEU A 360 2.54 -6.14 16.15
N VAL A 361 2.52 -4.88 16.60
CA VAL A 361 1.35 -4.32 17.29
C VAL A 361 0.14 -4.26 16.37
N PHE A 362 0.30 -3.73 15.16
CA PHE A 362 -0.83 -3.62 14.24
C PHE A 362 -1.26 -4.96 13.64
N GLY A 363 -0.36 -5.94 13.55
CA GLY A 363 -0.70 -7.31 13.17
C GLY A 363 -1.54 -8.00 14.24
N VAL A 364 -1.19 -7.82 15.52
CA VAL A 364 -1.99 -8.32 16.65
C VAL A 364 -3.35 -7.62 16.69
N LEU A 365 -3.36 -6.28 16.61
CA LEU A 365 -4.60 -5.51 16.53
C LEU A 365 -5.45 -5.92 15.31
N GLY A 366 -4.84 -6.39 14.23
CA GLY A 366 -5.52 -6.91 13.05
C GLY A 366 -6.41 -8.13 13.27
N LEU A 367 -6.19 -8.91 14.36
CA LEU A 367 -6.85 -10.21 14.59
C LEU A 367 -8.34 -10.12 14.97
N GLY A 368 -8.89 -8.92 15.18
CA GLY A 368 -10.32 -8.74 15.50
C GLY A 368 -10.69 -9.13 16.92
N ALA A 369 -12.00 -9.32 17.17
CA ALA A 369 -12.51 -9.59 18.51
C ALA A 369 -12.33 -11.05 18.94
N GLN A 370 -12.19 -11.96 17.98
CA GLN A 370 -11.95 -13.38 18.22
C GLN A 370 -10.84 -13.87 17.29
N VAL A 371 -9.79 -14.47 17.86
CA VAL A 371 -8.67 -14.97 17.07
C VAL A 371 -9.14 -16.16 16.23
N ARG A 372 -8.81 -16.16 14.94
CA ARG A 372 -9.14 -17.23 14.00
C ARG A 372 -7.88 -17.94 13.51
N LEU A 373 -7.99 -19.25 13.34
CA LEU A 373 -6.96 -20.11 12.76
C LEU A 373 -7.57 -21.00 11.68
N ASN A 374 -7.04 -20.90 10.47
CA ASN A 374 -7.47 -21.68 9.31
C ASN A 374 -9.00 -21.63 9.09
N GLY A 375 -9.55 -20.44 9.18
CA GLY A 375 -10.97 -20.10 9.03
C GLY A 375 -11.82 -20.33 10.27
N ARG A 376 -11.30 -21.01 11.29
CA ARG A 376 -12.07 -21.40 12.48
C ARG A 376 -11.83 -20.42 13.64
N PRO A 377 -12.89 -19.94 14.31
CA PRO A 377 -12.73 -19.15 15.53
C PRO A 377 -12.12 -20.00 16.65
N THR A 378 -11.24 -19.39 17.42
CA THR A 378 -10.65 -19.99 18.63
C THR A 378 -11.32 -19.44 19.89
N PRO A 379 -11.18 -20.09 21.06
CA PRO A 379 -11.69 -19.54 22.32
C PRO A 379 -10.87 -18.33 22.83
N VAL A 380 -9.74 -18.02 22.20
CA VAL A 380 -8.87 -16.93 22.63
C VAL A 380 -9.47 -15.59 22.18
N PRO A 381 -9.78 -14.66 23.12
CA PRO A 381 -10.27 -13.35 22.76
C PRO A 381 -9.18 -12.57 22.04
N GLY A 382 -9.54 -11.93 20.92
CA GLY A 382 -8.67 -10.99 20.23
C GLY A 382 -8.68 -9.62 20.90
N PRO A 383 -7.80 -8.70 20.49
CA PRO A 383 -7.67 -7.39 21.12
C PRO A 383 -8.95 -6.54 21.01
N TRP A 384 -9.75 -6.75 19.95
CA TRP A 384 -10.98 -5.99 19.78
C TRP A 384 -12.13 -6.43 20.67
N TRP A 385 -11.99 -7.53 21.42
CA TRP A 385 -13.00 -7.93 22.40
C TRP A 385 -13.20 -6.86 23.48
N VAL A 386 -12.14 -6.12 23.82
CA VAL A 386 -12.21 -4.96 24.72
C VAL A 386 -12.37 -3.67 23.93
N LEU A 387 -11.59 -3.46 22.87
CA LEU A 387 -11.56 -2.18 22.15
C LEU A 387 -12.88 -1.82 21.47
N SER A 388 -13.65 -2.81 21.00
CA SER A 388 -14.98 -2.58 20.40
C SER A 388 -16.02 -2.02 21.37
N LYS A 389 -15.74 -2.05 22.68
CA LYS A 389 -16.62 -1.47 23.70
C LYS A 389 -16.40 0.04 23.89
N VAL A 390 -15.32 0.59 23.34
CA VAL A 390 -15.01 2.02 23.45
C VAL A 390 -15.72 2.77 22.31
N PRO A 391 -16.54 3.80 22.62
CA PRO A 391 -17.24 4.57 21.59
C PRO A 391 -16.28 5.14 20.54
N GLY A 392 -16.60 4.93 19.26
CA GLY A 392 -15.83 5.43 18.13
C GLY A 392 -14.77 4.47 17.61
N LEU A 393 -14.32 3.49 18.40
CA LEU A 393 -13.43 2.43 17.89
C LEU A 393 -14.21 1.37 17.11
N ASP A 394 -15.49 1.19 17.40
CA ASP A 394 -16.43 0.34 16.65
C ASP A 394 -16.56 0.71 15.16
N LEU A 395 -16.11 1.91 14.78
CA LEU A 395 -16.11 2.41 13.41
C LEU A 395 -14.85 2.01 12.59
N ILE A 396 -13.86 1.37 13.20
CA ILE A 396 -12.62 0.95 12.53
C ILE A 396 -12.70 -0.54 12.26
N ALA A 397 -12.44 -0.94 11.01
CA ALA A 397 -12.38 -2.35 10.67
C ALA A 397 -11.08 -2.97 11.25
N PRO A 398 -11.17 -3.96 12.16
CA PRO A 398 -9.99 -4.58 12.74
C PRO A 398 -9.02 -5.13 11.70
N SER A 399 -9.53 -5.87 10.72
CA SER A 399 -8.75 -6.49 9.64
C SER A 399 -7.86 -5.47 8.91
N ARG A 400 -8.38 -4.26 8.67
CA ARG A 400 -7.68 -3.21 7.91
C ARG A 400 -6.51 -2.61 8.67
N LEU A 401 -6.45 -2.72 10.00
CA LEU A 401 -5.23 -2.36 10.75
C LEU A 401 -4.02 -3.18 10.29
N ALA A 402 -4.24 -4.40 9.83
CA ALA A 402 -3.18 -5.27 9.33
C ALA A 402 -2.54 -4.75 8.04
N LEU A 403 -3.18 -3.82 7.31
CA LEU A 403 -2.58 -3.15 6.14
C LEU A 403 -1.30 -2.38 6.51
N VAL A 404 -1.10 -2.03 7.78
CA VAL A 404 0.16 -1.41 8.27
C VAL A 404 1.38 -2.31 8.07
N LEU A 405 1.19 -3.63 7.97
CA LEU A 405 2.28 -4.56 7.70
C LEU A 405 2.88 -4.33 6.30
N VAL A 406 2.09 -3.83 5.33
CA VAL A 406 2.54 -3.56 3.96
C VAL A 406 3.69 -2.54 3.92
N PRO A 407 3.54 -1.29 4.43
CA PRO A 407 4.64 -0.33 4.45
C PRO A 407 5.79 -0.78 5.36
N CYS A 408 5.51 -1.53 6.44
CA CYS A 408 6.57 -2.07 7.29
C CYS A 408 7.46 -3.05 6.53
N LEU A 409 6.85 -4.00 5.82
CA LEU A 409 7.55 -4.97 4.99
C LEU A 409 8.29 -4.29 3.83
N ALA A 410 7.68 -3.30 3.18
CA ALA A 410 8.33 -2.48 2.16
C ALA A 410 9.63 -1.83 2.68
N ILE A 411 9.60 -1.26 3.88
CA ILE A 411 10.78 -0.65 4.52
C ILE A 411 11.84 -1.70 4.85
N VAL A 412 11.46 -2.84 5.45
CA VAL A 412 12.40 -3.93 5.79
C VAL A 412 13.11 -4.43 4.54
N LEU A 413 12.38 -4.73 3.46
CA LEU A 413 12.95 -5.22 2.20
C LEU A 413 13.86 -4.19 1.53
N ALA A 414 13.47 -2.91 1.54
CA ALA A 414 14.29 -1.84 0.99
C ALA A 414 15.60 -1.69 1.77
N VAL A 415 15.54 -1.60 3.10
CA VAL A 415 16.73 -1.46 3.95
C VAL A 415 17.62 -2.70 3.85
N ALA A 416 17.02 -3.89 3.79
CA ALA A 416 17.74 -5.15 3.59
C ALA A 416 18.55 -5.16 2.31
N TYR A 417 17.92 -4.81 1.18
CA TYR A 417 18.63 -4.74 -0.11
C TYR A 417 19.76 -3.71 -0.10
N ASP A 418 19.58 -2.59 0.59
CA ASP A 418 20.58 -1.51 0.63
C ASP A 418 21.77 -1.84 1.53
N ARG A 419 21.58 -2.68 2.56
CA ARG A 419 22.56 -2.92 3.63
C ARG A 419 23.25 -4.26 3.56
N LEU A 420 22.59 -5.30 3.09
CA LEU A 420 23.11 -6.66 3.21
C LEU A 420 24.29 -6.86 2.24
N PRO A 421 25.39 -7.50 2.71
CA PRO A 421 26.69 -7.42 2.08
C PRO A 421 26.67 -7.98 0.65
N SER A 422 27.31 -7.23 -0.26
CA SER A 422 27.27 -7.47 -1.70
C SER A 422 28.62 -7.89 -2.32
N GLY A 423 29.62 -8.22 -1.51
CA GLY A 423 30.99 -8.41 -1.98
C GLY A 423 31.64 -9.76 -1.70
N GLU A 424 31.34 -10.42 -0.58
CA GLU A 424 32.10 -11.60 -0.19
C GLU A 424 31.55 -12.89 -0.86
N PRO A 425 32.44 -13.75 -1.39
CA PRO A 425 32.06 -15.07 -1.86
C PRO A 425 31.63 -15.92 -0.67
N VAL A 426 30.41 -16.46 -0.71
CA VAL A 426 29.85 -17.24 0.41
C VAL A 426 30.33 -18.70 0.32
N ALA A 427 30.27 -19.31 -0.87
CA ALA A 427 30.86 -20.59 -1.26
C ALA A 427 30.66 -20.80 -2.78
N TYR A 428 31.46 -21.66 -3.42
CA TYR A 428 31.30 -22.08 -4.84
C TYR A 428 31.22 -20.94 -5.89
N GLY A 429 31.92 -19.82 -5.65
CA GLY A 429 31.92 -18.67 -6.59
C GLY A 429 30.63 -17.83 -6.59
N LEU A 430 29.63 -18.16 -5.76
CA LEU A 430 28.44 -17.33 -5.57
C LEU A 430 28.76 -16.17 -4.63
N THR A 431 28.66 -14.95 -5.16
CA THR A 431 28.70 -13.72 -4.34
C THR A 431 27.46 -13.65 -3.46
N GLY A 432 27.57 -13.15 -2.22
CA GLY A 432 26.42 -12.93 -1.34
C GLY A 432 25.27 -12.16 -2.01
N ARG A 433 25.59 -11.23 -2.92
CA ARG A 433 24.60 -10.50 -3.73
C ARG A 433 23.73 -11.40 -4.62
N ARG A 434 24.30 -12.44 -5.24
CA ARG A 434 23.56 -13.37 -6.11
C ARG A 434 22.60 -14.20 -5.29
N VAL A 435 23.07 -14.70 -4.14
CA VAL A 435 22.24 -15.44 -3.17
C VAL A 435 21.07 -14.56 -2.70
N TRP A 436 21.32 -13.30 -2.36
CA TRP A 436 20.27 -12.34 -2.01
C TRP A 436 19.23 -12.11 -3.11
N ILE A 437 19.68 -11.98 -4.36
CA ILE A 437 18.77 -11.85 -5.51
C ILE A 437 17.91 -13.10 -5.67
N VAL A 438 18.49 -14.30 -5.51
CA VAL A 438 17.74 -15.56 -5.56
C VAL A 438 16.69 -15.62 -4.44
N PHE A 439 17.06 -15.29 -3.20
CA PHE A 439 16.10 -15.26 -2.09
C PHE A 439 14.96 -14.27 -2.33
N LEU A 440 15.26 -13.07 -2.82
CA LEU A 440 14.25 -12.08 -3.19
C LEU A 440 13.35 -12.59 -4.32
N ALA A 441 13.93 -13.22 -5.35
CA ALA A 441 13.16 -13.78 -6.45
C ALA A 441 12.24 -14.91 -5.96
N VAL A 442 12.75 -15.83 -5.14
CA VAL A 442 11.95 -16.93 -4.55
C VAL A 442 10.84 -16.39 -3.65
N ALA A 443 11.09 -15.31 -2.90
CA ALA A 443 10.09 -14.70 -2.02
C ALA A 443 9.01 -13.89 -2.76
N LEU A 444 9.40 -13.13 -3.79
CA LEU A 444 8.51 -12.18 -4.46
C LEU A 444 7.80 -12.79 -5.67
N THR A 445 8.41 -13.72 -6.40
CA THR A 445 7.82 -14.32 -7.61
C THR A 445 6.47 -15.01 -7.32
N PRO A 446 6.32 -15.81 -6.26
CA PRO A 446 5.02 -16.40 -5.90
C PRO A 446 3.91 -15.37 -5.67
N ASN A 447 4.29 -14.18 -5.20
CA ASN A 447 3.40 -13.06 -4.89
C ASN A 447 3.12 -12.16 -6.10
N LEU A 448 3.71 -12.43 -7.27
CA LEU A 448 3.44 -11.63 -8.46
C LEU A 448 1.95 -11.72 -8.82
N PRO A 449 1.32 -10.58 -9.13
CA PRO A 449 -0.12 -10.57 -9.33
C PRO A 449 -0.48 -11.08 -10.72
N ARG A 450 -1.55 -11.86 -10.76
CA ARG A 450 -2.29 -12.18 -11.98
C ARG A 450 -3.27 -11.04 -12.29
N PRO A 451 -3.69 -10.89 -13.54
CA PRO A 451 -4.79 -10.00 -13.90
C PRO A 451 -6.02 -10.24 -13.04
N LEU A 452 -6.58 -9.17 -12.48
CA LEU A 452 -7.81 -9.24 -11.69
C LEU A 452 -8.94 -9.83 -12.52
N GLN A 453 -9.81 -10.61 -11.87
CA GLN A 453 -10.97 -11.20 -12.53
C GLN A 453 -12.04 -10.14 -12.82
N ALA A 454 -12.70 -10.29 -13.97
CA ALA A 454 -13.74 -9.40 -14.43
C ALA A 454 -14.84 -10.25 -15.06
N ASP A 455 -15.96 -10.34 -14.35
CA ASP A 455 -17.11 -11.15 -14.72
C ASP A 455 -18.23 -10.26 -15.25
N PRO A 456 -19.12 -10.79 -16.11
CA PRO A 456 -20.34 -10.08 -16.48
C PRO A 456 -21.07 -9.64 -15.22
N SER A 457 -21.55 -8.40 -15.20
CA SER A 457 -22.34 -7.94 -14.07
C SER A 457 -23.50 -8.92 -13.87
N PRO A 458 -23.71 -9.48 -12.65
CA PRO A 458 -24.95 -10.16 -12.36
C PRO A 458 -26.07 -9.18 -12.71
N ALA A 459 -27.02 -9.63 -13.53
CA ALA A 459 -27.96 -8.80 -14.24
C ALA A 459 -28.55 -7.68 -13.36
N ALA A 460 -28.44 -6.44 -13.86
CA ALA A 460 -29.13 -5.24 -13.39
C ALA A 460 -29.40 -5.18 -11.87
N ALA A 461 -28.48 -4.59 -11.09
CA ALA A 461 -28.99 -3.73 -10.02
C ALA A 461 -29.93 -2.73 -10.72
N PRO A 462 -31.21 -2.63 -10.33
CA PRO A 462 -32.12 -1.71 -11.00
C PRO A 462 -31.44 -0.35 -11.01
N ARG A 463 -31.45 0.31 -12.18
CA ARG A 463 -31.18 1.74 -12.27
C ARG A 463 -32.19 2.38 -11.32
N ALA A 464 -31.80 2.56 -10.06
CA ALA A 464 -32.66 3.17 -9.06
C ALA A 464 -32.81 4.60 -9.52
N MET A 465 -34.00 4.86 -10.05
CA MET A 465 -34.54 6.17 -10.31
C MET A 465 -34.08 7.14 -9.23
N VAL A 466 -33.49 8.25 -9.66
CA VAL A 466 -33.51 9.47 -8.87
C VAL A 466 -34.97 9.87 -8.76
N VAL A 467 -35.64 9.42 -7.70
CA VAL A 467 -36.89 10.01 -7.20
C VAL A 467 -36.76 10.05 -5.68
N SER A 468 -36.63 11.27 -5.16
CA SER A 468 -36.86 11.71 -3.78
C SER A 468 -36.33 10.84 -2.63
N GLY A 469 -35.22 11.27 -2.03
CA GLY A 469 -35.14 11.47 -0.57
C GLY A 469 -34.97 10.27 0.36
N THR A 470 -35.13 9.01 -0.05
CA THR A 470 -34.92 7.86 0.85
C THR A 470 -34.34 6.67 0.11
N VAL A 471 -33.12 6.25 0.48
CA VAL A 471 -32.47 5.05 -0.08
C VAL A 471 -32.97 3.82 0.67
N PRO A 472 -33.59 2.81 0.02
CA PRO A 472 -33.82 1.51 0.63
C PRO A 472 -32.51 0.73 0.66
N VAL A 473 -32.16 0.18 1.82
CA VAL A 473 -31.05 -0.76 1.97
C VAL A 473 -31.47 -2.11 1.37
N PRO A 474 -30.71 -2.69 0.42
CA PRO A 474 -31.00 -4.02 -0.07
C PRO A 474 -30.66 -5.06 1.01
N VAL A 475 -31.67 -5.74 1.54
CA VAL A 475 -31.51 -6.93 2.38
C VAL A 475 -31.12 -8.10 1.46
N PRO A 476 -29.99 -8.80 1.70
CA PRO A 476 -29.65 -9.99 0.93
C PRO A 476 -30.67 -11.09 1.20
N ALA A 477 -31.43 -11.45 0.16
CA ALA A 477 -32.39 -12.54 0.20
C ALA A 477 -31.67 -13.89 0.09
N HIS A 478 -31.06 -14.39 1.16
CA HIS A 478 -30.78 -15.83 1.33
C HIS A 478 -30.59 -16.21 2.81
N VAL A 479 -31.70 -16.42 3.52
CA VAL A 479 -31.79 -17.43 4.58
C VAL A 479 -33.09 -18.19 4.36
N ARG A 480 -33.04 -19.22 3.52
CA ARG A 480 -34.06 -20.26 3.53
C ARG A 480 -33.84 -21.01 4.84
N LYS A 481 -34.64 -20.71 5.86
CA LYS A 481 -34.76 -21.56 7.05
C LYS A 481 -35.15 -22.96 6.58
N VAL A 482 -34.27 -23.93 6.80
CA VAL A 482 -34.67 -25.34 6.80
C VAL A 482 -35.14 -25.61 8.22
N GLY A 483 -36.43 -25.93 8.34
CA GLY A 483 -37.01 -26.47 9.56
C GLY A 483 -36.70 -27.94 9.74
#